data_AF-A0AB34PYR4-F1
#
_entry.id   AF-A0AB34PYR4-F1
#
_cell.length_a   1.000
_cell.length_b   1.000
_cell.length_c   1.000
_cell.angle_alpha   90.00
_cell.angle_beta   90.00
_cell.angle_gamma   90.00
#
_symmetry.space_group_name_H-M   'P 1'
#
loop_
_entity.id
_entity.type
_entity.pdbx_description
1 polymer ?
#
loop_
_entity_poly.entity_id
_entity_poly.type
_entity_poly.pdbx_seq_one_letter_code
_entity_poly.pdbx_strand_id
1 'polypeptide(L)'
;GYTVFPDFLANNTQEYWNKMFKDWYERIPFDGIWTDMNEVSSFCVGSCGTGRYFDNPVHPPFEVGYSGSDYPLGFDKSNASEWKSISEAAAATKTTTTTSSSASTSIDGKNTLAPGKGNINYPPYAINNDQGDHDLATHAISPNATHADGTVEYDIHNIYGLIQERAIYEALLEIHPNKRPFIIGRSSFAGSGKYMGHWGGDNYADYYMMYFSIPQALSMGLSGIPFFGVDACGFNGNT
;
A
#
# COMPACT_ATOMS: atom_id res chain seq x y z
N GLY A 1 -1.05 -2.29 18.16
CA GLY A 1 -0.57 -3.10 19.29
C GLY A 1 0.55 -4.02 18.84
N TYR A 2 1.12 -4.84 19.73
CA TYR A 2 2.08 -5.87 19.32
C TYR A 2 1.37 -6.95 18.49
N THR A 3 1.90 -7.23 17.30
CA THR A 3 1.29 -8.10 16.30
C THR A 3 2.36 -8.97 15.63
N VAL A 4 1.94 -10.11 15.08
CA VAL A 4 2.74 -10.91 14.15
C VAL A 4 2.14 -10.82 12.75
N PHE A 5 2.98 -10.90 11.73
CA PHE A 5 2.55 -10.82 10.34
C PHE A 5 2.49 -12.22 9.73
N PRO A 6 1.37 -12.62 9.12
CA PRO A 6 1.23 -13.89 8.44
C PRO A 6 2.20 -13.98 7.27
N ASP A 7 2.78 -15.16 7.07
CA ASP A 7 3.59 -15.43 5.89
C ASP A 7 2.75 -16.14 4.82
N PHE A 8 2.29 -15.39 3.82
CA PHE A 8 1.46 -15.94 2.74
C PHE A 8 2.24 -16.81 1.73
N LEU A 9 3.56 -16.96 1.90
CA LEU A 9 4.36 -17.97 1.18
C LEU A 9 4.40 -19.33 1.90
N ALA A 10 4.02 -19.37 3.18
CA ALA A 10 4.01 -20.61 3.95
C ALA A 10 2.82 -21.51 3.58
N ASN A 11 3.08 -22.80 3.38
CA ASN A 11 2.07 -23.78 2.95
C ASN A 11 0.86 -23.91 3.89
N ASN A 12 1.02 -23.61 5.18
CA ASN A 12 -0.02 -23.71 6.19
C ASN A 12 -0.83 -22.42 6.39
N THR A 13 -0.42 -21.29 5.80
CA THR A 13 -1.10 -20.01 5.99
C THR A 13 -2.48 -19.99 5.35
N GLN A 14 -2.66 -20.66 4.20
CA GLN A 14 -3.96 -20.74 3.54
C GLN A 14 -5.00 -21.45 4.42
N GLU A 15 -4.64 -22.61 4.99
CA GLU A 15 -5.53 -23.36 5.89
C GLU A 15 -5.92 -22.55 7.13
N TYR A 16 -4.95 -21.84 7.71
CA TYR A 16 -5.21 -20.92 8.82
C TYR A 16 -6.18 -19.80 8.41
N TRP A 17 -5.96 -19.15 7.26
CA TRP A 17 -6.81 -18.07 6.76
C TRP A 17 -8.24 -18.56 6.50
N ASN A 18 -8.39 -19.70 5.82
CA ASN A 18 -9.68 -20.32 5.56
C ASN A 18 -10.47 -20.54 6.86
N LYS A 19 -9.80 -21.09 7.88
CA LYS A 19 -10.39 -21.32 9.19
C LYS A 19 -10.81 -20.01 9.85
N MET A 20 -9.96 -18.98 9.85
CA MET A 20 -10.26 -17.70 10.50
C MET A 20 -11.47 -17.01 9.88
N PHE A 21 -11.56 -16.99 8.54
CA PHE A 21 -12.70 -16.39 7.85
C PHE A 21 -13.98 -17.19 8.08
N LYS A 22 -13.91 -18.52 8.05
CA LYS A 22 -15.06 -19.39 8.30
C LYS A 22 -15.60 -19.22 9.72
N ASP A 23 -14.72 -19.30 10.71
CA ASP A 23 -15.09 -19.15 12.13
C ASP A 23 -15.73 -17.77 12.40
N TRP A 24 -15.23 -16.72 11.73
CA TRP A 24 -15.82 -15.38 11.85
C TRP A 24 -17.19 -15.30 11.18
N TYR A 25 -17.33 -15.82 9.96
CA TYR A 25 -18.57 -15.83 9.21
C TYR A 25 -19.70 -16.57 9.95
N GLU A 26 -19.39 -17.71 10.57
CA GLU A 26 -20.36 -18.50 11.35
C GLU A 26 -20.91 -17.73 12.56
N ARG A 27 -20.19 -16.71 13.05
CA ARG A 27 -20.62 -15.84 14.14
C ARG A 27 -21.32 -14.58 13.62
N ILE A 28 -20.74 -13.94 12.61
CA ILE A 28 -21.20 -12.69 12.03
C ILE A 28 -21.07 -12.80 10.50
N PRO A 29 -22.16 -13.07 9.79
CA PRO A 29 -22.16 -13.10 8.34
C PRO A 29 -21.73 -11.76 7.74
N PHE A 30 -20.94 -11.82 6.67
CA PHE A 30 -20.49 -10.66 5.90
C PHE A 30 -20.55 -10.97 4.40
N ASP A 31 -20.65 -9.93 3.58
CA ASP A 31 -20.76 -10.07 2.11
C ASP A 31 -19.46 -9.74 1.37
N GLY A 32 -18.50 -9.12 2.05
CA GLY A 32 -17.22 -8.73 1.48
C GLY A 32 -16.22 -8.34 2.55
N ILE A 33 -15.00 -8.08 2.13
CA ILE A 33 -13.85 -7.86 3.00
C ILE A 33 -13.13 -6.59 2.58
N TRP A 34 -12.73 -5.81 3.58
CA TRP A 34 -11.81 -4.69 3.41
C TRP A 34 -10.49 -5.05 4.08
N THR A 35 -9.42 -5.07 3.29
CA THR A 35 -8.05 -5.36 3.72
C THR A 35 -7.24 -4.09 3.72
N ASP A 36 -6.76 -3.74 4.90
CA ASP A 36 -6.02 -2.51 5.16
C ASP A 36 -4.68 -2.84 5.82
N MET A 37 -3.77 -1.87 5.84
CA MET A 37 -2.46 -1.97 6.50
C MET A 37 -1.51 -3.03 5.94
N ASN A 38 -1.70 -3.44 4.69
CA ASN A 38 -1.03 -4.60 4.09
C ASN A 38 0.12 -4.30 3.12
N GLU A 39 0.79 -3.16 3.29
CA GLU A 39 2.03 -2.84 2.58
C GLU A 39 3.15 -3.87 2.77
N VAL A 40 3.56 -4.30 3.97
CA VAL A 40 2.88 -4.37 5.29
C VAL A 40 3.26 -3.26 6.25
N SER A 41 2.27 -2.53 6.77
CA SER A 41 2.53 -1.41 7.68
C SER A 41 2.97 -1.85 9.07
N SER A 42 4.02 -1.22 9.59
CA SER A 42 4.51 -1.38 10.95
C SER A 42 4.76 -0.01 11.59
N PHE A 43 4.48 0.13 12.88
CA PHE A 43 4.83 1.35 13.63
C PHE A 43 6.19 1.27 14.32
N CYS A 44 6.85 0.12 14.27
CA CYS A 44 8.24 -0.02 14.70
C CYS A 44 9.15 -0.14 13.48
N VAL A 45 10.32 0.50 13.58
CA VAL A 45 11.44 0.18 12.70
C VAL A 45 12.04 -1.14 13.18
N GLY A 46 11.99 -2.18 12.34
CA GLY A 46 12.44 -3.52 12.71
C GLY A 46 11.44 -4.29 13.59
N SER A 47 11.95 -5.11 14.51
CA SER A 47 11.10 -5.90 15.42
C SER A 47 10.88 -5.16 16.75
N CYS A 48 9.61 -5.02 17.16
CA CYS A 48 9.26 -4.50 18.49
C CYS A 48 9.48 -5.52 19.63
N GLY A 49 10.05 -6.69 19.33
CA GLY A 49 10.28 -7.80 20.27
C GLY A 49 9.28 -8.95 20.14
N THR A 50 9.62 -10.09 20.77
CA THR A 50 8.84 -11.34 20.74
C THR A 50 8.08 -11.52 22.05
N GLY A 51 6.91 -12.18 22.02
CA GLY A 51 6.19 -12.54 23.24
C GLY A 51 5.34 -11.43 23.86
N ARG A 52 5.27 -10.27 23.21
CA ARG A 52 4.64 -9.05 23.76
C ARG A 52 3.16 -8.88 23.40
N TYR A 53 2.52 -9.94 22.89
CA TYR A 53 1.14 -9.89 22.40
C TYR A 53 0.10 -9.57 23.51
N PHE A 54 0.46 -9.73 24.78
CA PHE A 54 -0.39 -9.33 25.92
C PHE A 54 -0.17 -7.89 26.41
N ASP A 55 0.80 -7.14 25.86
CA ASP A 55 1.18 -5.80 26.33
C ASP A 55 0.29 -4.67 25.73
N ASN A 56 -0.92 -4.97 25.27
CA ASN A 56 -1.85 -3.98 24.68
C ASN A 56 -2.68 -3.24 25.74
N PRO A 57 -3.06 -1.96 25.50
CA PRO A 57 -2.89 -1.21 24.25
C PRO A 57 -1.56 -0.42 24.15
N VAL A 58 -0.93 -0.48 22.98
CA VAL A 58 0.12 0.47 22.57
C VAL A 58 -0.56 1.65 21.87
N HIS A 59 -0.39 2.85 22.40
CA HIS A 59 -0.86 4.09 21.77
C HIS A 59 0.10 4.51 20.66
N PRO A 60 -0.38 4.77 19.42
CA PRO A 60 0.46 5.40 18.42
C PRO A 60 0.87 6.81 18.90
N PRO A 61 2.11 7.27 18.60
CA PRO A 61 2.62 8.56 19.09
C PRO A 61 2.07 9.78 18.34
N PHE A 62 0.98 9.65 17.59
CA PHE A 62 0.39 10.74 16.80
C PHE A 62 -1.08 10.97 17.19
N GLU A 63 -1.51 12.23 17.10
CA GLU A 63 -2.90 12.64 17.31
C GLU A 63 -3.73 12.38 16.04
N VAL A 64 -5.00 12.01 16.23
CA VAL A 64 -5.96 11.78 15.14
C VAL A 64 -6.78 13.06 14.95
N GLY A 65 -6.67 13.68 13.77
CA GLY A 65 -7.45 14.85 13.37
C GLY A 65 -6.60 16.04 12.91
N TYR A 66 -6.89 16.54 11.71
CA TYR A 66 -6.33 17.78 11.16
C TYR A 66 -7.47 18.78 10.91
N SER A 67 -7.28 20.08 11.16
CA SER A 67 -8.27 21.09 10.78
C SER A 67 -7.96 21.61 9.37
N GLY A 68 -8.59 21.02 8.35
CA GLY A 68 -8.58 21.60 7.00
C GLY A 68 -9.64 22.69 6.89
N SER A 69 -9.24 23.94 6.68
CA SER A 69 -10.17 25.07 6.44
C SER A 69 -9.80 25.91 5.20
N ASP A 70 -8.85 25.44 4.39
CA ASP A 70 -8.26 26.24 3.34
C ASP A 70 -8.87 25.96 1.96
N TYR A 71 -9.14 27.04 1.24
CA TYR A 71 -9.56 27.00 -0.17
C TYR A 71 -8.39 26.57 -1.07
N PRO A 72 -8.65 25.96 -2.24
CA PRO A 72 -7.61 25.43 -3.12
C PRO A 72 -6.63 26.51 -3.59
N LEU A 73 -5.34 26.14 -3.69
CA LEU A 73 -4.33 26.96 -4.37
C LEU A 73 -4.74 27.20 -5.82
N GLY A 74 -5.01 28.46 -6.15
CA GLY A 74 -5.47 28.88 -7.49
C GLY A 74 -6.95 29.25 -7.57
N PHE A 75 -7.73 29.11 -6.50
CA PHE A 75 -9.08 29.65 -6.39
C PHE A 75 -9.08 30.85 -5.44
N ASP A 76 -9.15 32.04 -6.02
CA ASP A 76 -9.51 33.23 -5.25
C ASP A 76 -11.03 33.23 -5.04
N LYS A 77 -11.52 33.83 -3.94
CA LYS A 77 -12.97 33.97 -3.68
C LYS A 77 -13.69 34.76 -4.79
N SER A 78 -12.94 35.43 -5.66
CA SER A 78 -13.43 36.02 -6.90
C SER A 78 -12.99 35.17 -8.10
N ASN A 79 -13.96 34.60 -8.83
CA ASN A 79 -13.95 33.82 -10.10
C ASN A 79 -12.97 34.25 -11.25
N ALA A 80 -11.76 34.75 -10.98
CA ALA A 80 -10.88 35.37 -11.97
C ALA A 80 -9.80 34.44 -12.53
N SER A 81 -9.56 33.26 -11.95
CA SER A 81 -8.36 32.45 -12.21
C SER A 81 -8.57 31.17 -13.03
N GLU A 82 -9.81 30.79 -13.37
CA GLU A 82 -10.14 29.47 -13.95
C GLU A 82 -9.53 29.20 -15.34
N TRP A 83 -9.13 30.22 -16.10
CA TRP A 83 -8.54 30.05 -17.44
C TRP A 83 -7.01 29.87 -17.42
N LYS A 84 -6.33 30.36 -16.38
CA LYS A 84 -4.86 30.50 -16.38
C LYS A 84 -4.14 29.21 -15.98
N SER A 85 -4.71 28.45 -15.05
CA SER A 85 -4.15 27.17 -14.57
C SER A 85 -4.22 26.06 -15.62
N ILE A 86 -5.32 26.00 -16.40
CA ILE A 86 -5.49 25.02 -17.48
C ILE A 86 -4.50 25.27 -18.62
N SER A 87 -4.21 26.53 -18.93
CA SER A 87 -3.29 26.90 -20.00
C SER A 87 -1.81 26.71 -19.62
N GLU A 88 -1.45 26.85 -18.34
CA GLU A 88 -0.10 26.58 -17.83
C GLU A 88 0.20 25.06 -17.74
N ALA A 89 -0.77 24.24 -17.29
CA ALA A 89 -0.61 22.78 -17.25
C ALA A 89 -0.48 22.15 -18.64
N ALA A 90 -1.24 22.66 -19.63
CA ALA A 90 -1.13 22.24 -21.03
C ALA A 90 0.21 22.66 -21.68
N ALA A 91 0.80 23.79 -21.24
CA ALA A 91 2.10 24.26 -21.73
C ALA A 91 3.28 23.43 -21.16
N ALA A 92 3.16 22.94 -19.92
CA ALA A 92 4.18 22.10 -19.26
C ALA A 92 4.34 20.70 -19.90
N THR A 93 3.43 20.27 -20.76
CA THR A 93 3.52 18.98 -21.48
C THR A 93 4.39 19.06 -22.75
N LYS A 94 4.95 20.23 -23.08
CA LYS A 94 5.90 20.38 -24.19
C LYS A 94 7.35 20.41 -23.71
N THR A 95 8.08 19.40 -24.17
CA THR A 95 9.54 19.28 -24.31
C THR A 95 10.33 18.87 -23.06
N THR A 96 10.69 17.59 -23.01
CA THR A 96 12.05 17.19 -22.62
C THR A 96 12.47 15.99 -23.48
N THR A 97 13.36 16.23 -24.44
CA THR A 97 14.06 15.18 -25.16
C THR A 97 15.37 14.94 -24.41
N THR A 98 15.43 13.90 -23.59
CA THR A 98 16.66 13.46 -22.94
C THR A 98 17.21 12.25 -23.68
N THR A 99 18.31 12.45 -24.41
CA THR A 99 19.14 11.36 -24.94
C THR A 99 19.99 10.81 -23.80
N SER A 100 19.58 9.67 -23.24
CA SER A 100 20.40 8.91 -22.28
C SER A 100 21.21 7.84 -23.02
N SER A 101 22.53 7.99 -23.04
CA SER A 101 23.45 6.92 -23.45
C SER A 101 23.69 5.97 -22.27
N SER A 102 23.13 4.77 -22.32
CA SER A 102 23.39 3.74 -21.32
C SER A 102 24.68 2.99 -21.66
N ALA A 103 25.70 3.14 -20.80
CA ALA A 103 26.80 2.19 -20.74
C ALA A 103 26.36 0.99 -19.89
N SER A 104 26.36 -0.20 -20.50
CA SER A 104 26.13 -1.47 -19.81
C SER A 104 27.40 -1.87 -19.06
N THR A 105 27.45 -1.61 -17.76
CA THR A 105 28.29 -2.40 -16.85
C THR A 105 27.45 -3.56 -16.32
N SER A 106 27.99 -4.78 -16.35
CA SER A 106 27.35 -5.91 -15.68
C SER A 106 27.42 -5.68 -14.17
N ILE A 107 26.40 -5.05 -13.62
CA ILE A 107 26.15 -5.13 -12.19
C ILE A 107 25.79 -6.58 -11.93
N ASP A 108 26.55 -7.21 -11.03
CA ASP A 108 26.26 -8.55 -10.53
C ASP A 108 24.85 -8.52 -9.93
N GLY A 109 23.86 -8.94 -10.72
CA GLY A 109 22.43 -8.81 -10.44
C GLY A 109 21.94 -9.75 -9.36
N LYS A 110 22.85 -10.40 -8.62
CA LYS A 110 22.53 -11.26 -7.49
C LYS A 110 23.34 -10.82 -6.26
N ASN A 111 22.64 -10.08 -5.41
CA ASN A 111 22.83 -10.13 -3.97
C ASN A 111 24.17 -9.57 -3.42
N THR A 112 24.32 -8.25 -3.48
CA THR A 112 25.28 -7.52 -2.62
C THR A 112 24.90 -7.53 -1.13
N LEU A 113 23.79 -8.18 -0.77
CA LEU A 113 23.22 -8.24 0.59
C LEU A 113 23.32 -9.63 1.23
N ALA A 114 24.16 -10.54 0.67
CA ALA A 114 24.46 -11.83 1.31
C ALA A 114 24.86 -11.62 2.79
N PRO A 115 24.53 -12.55 3.72
CA PRO A 115 24.83 -12.39 5.14
C PRO A 115 26.29 -11.94 5.37
N GLY A 116 26.45 -10.73 5.95
CA GLY A 116 27.75 -10.13 6.23
C GLY A 116 28.36 -9.24 5.13
N LYS A 117 27.66 -8.98 4.00
CA LYS A 117 28.16 -8.16 2.88
C LYS A 117 27.57 -6.77 2.73
N GLY A 118 26.50 -6.44 3.45
CA GLY A 118 25.86 -5.13 3.40
C GLY A 118 24.76 -4.97 4.44
N ASN A 119 24.24 -3.75 4.57
CA ASN A 119 23.05 -3.49 5.37
C ASN A 119 21.83 -3.57 4.47
N ILE A 120 21.00 -4.60 4.63
CA ILE A 120 19.82 -4.83 3.78
C ILE A 120 18.74 -3.75 3.93
N ASN A 121 18.75 -3.01 5.04
CA ASN A 121 17.90 -1.84 5.24
C ASN A 121 18.37 -0.63 4.41
N TYR A 122 19.66 -0.59 4.07
CA TYR A 122 20.32 0.49 3.32
C TYR A 122 21.06 -0.13 2.11
N PRO A 123 20.32 -0.54 1.06
CA PRO A 123 20.93 -1.14 -0.11
C PRO A 123 21.96 -0.21 -0.74
N PRO A 124 22.97 -0.73 -1.48
CA PRO A 124 24.01 0.09 -2.10
C PRO A 124 23.48 1.22 -2.99
N TYR A 125 22.28 1.05 -3.52
CA TYR A 125 21.50 2.09 -4.17
C TYR A 125 20.21 2.32 -3.38
N ALA A 126 20.14 3.41 -2.66
CA ALA A 126 18.94 3.85 -1.97
C ALA A 126 17.90 4.35 -2.99
N ILE A 127 16.70 3.79 -2.94
CA ILE A 127 15.55 4.34 -3.67
C ILE A 127 15.09 5.63 -2.99
N ASN A 128 14.41 6.49 -3.74
CA ASN A 128 13.83 7.72 -3.20
C ASN A 128 12.54 7.43 -2.39
N ASN A 129 12.67 6.66 -1.31
CA ASN A 129 11.60 6.36 -0.37
C ASN A 129 11.21 7.64 0.39
N ASP A 130 9.91 7.92 0.50
CA ASP A 130 9.38 9.14 1.13
C ASP A 130 9.52 9.13 2.67
N GLN A 131 9.70 7.95 3.26
CA GLN A 131 9.75 7.73 4.72
C GLN A 131 11.06 8.19 5.40
N GLY A 132 11.81 9.13 4.81
CA GLY A 132 12.96 9.78 5.44
C GLY A 132 14.32 9.33 4.90
N ASP A 133 15.18 8.80 5.78
CA ASP A 133 16.61 8.48 5.57
C ASP A 133 16.89 7.33 4.57
N HIS A 134 15.90 6.99 3.76
CA HIS A 134 15.89 5.91 2.79
C HIS A 134 16.04 4.51 3.42
N ASP A 135 15.85 4.37 4.74
CA ASP A 135 15.76 3.06 5.40
C ASP A 135 14.50 2.33 4.92
N LEU A 136 14.70 1.13 4.35
CA LEU A 136 13.61 0.29 3.86
C LEU A 136 12.79 -0.36 4.99
N ALA A 137 13.28 -0.39 6.22
CA ALA A 137 12.55 -0.91 7.38
C ALA A 137 11.63 0.14 8.03
N THR A 138 11.68 1.39 7.58
CA THR A 138 10.86 2.46 8.14
C THR A 138 9.40 2.27 7.74
N HIS A 139 8.53 2.23 8.76
CA HIS A 139 7.09 2.06 8.62
C HIS A 139 6.60 0.76 7.98
N ALA A 140 7.47 -0.26 7.88
CA ALA A 140 7.16 -1.54 7.27
C ALA A 140 7.77 -2.74 8.01
N ILE A 141 7.44 -3.97 7.59
CA ILE A 141 8.22 -5.15 7.99
C ILE A 141 9.67 -4.96 7.55
N SER A 142 10.60 -5.35 8.42
CA SER A 142 12.04 -5.27 8.15
C SER A 142 12.42 -6.08 6.90
N PRO A 143 13.21 -5.52 5.97
CA PRO A 143 13.65 -6.22 4.76
C PRO A 143 14.42 -7.52 5.02
N ASN A 144 15.01 -7.66 6.22
CA ASN A 144 15.71 -8.87 6.65
C ASN A 144 14.81 -9.96 7.24
N ALA A 145 13.50 -9.73 7.34
CA ALA A 145 12.55 -10.76 7.76
C ALA A 145 12.58 -11.93 6.77
N THR A 146 12.44 -13.15 7.28
CA THR A 146 12.55 -14.38 6.49
C THR A 146 11.21 -15.07 6.37
N HIS A 147 10.86 -15.45 5.14
CA HIS A 147 9.70 -16.28 4.83
C HIS A 147 10.04 -17.76 4.96
N ALA A 148 9.02 -18.62 5.01
CA ALA A 148 9.14 -20.04 5.26
C ALA A 148 9.97 -20.79 4.21
N ASP A 149 10.05 -20.28 2.99
CA ASP A 149 10.84 -20.82 1.89
C ASP A 149 12.31 -20.32 1.88
N GLY A 150 12.68 -19.46 2.84
CA GLY A 150 13.99 -18.84 2.96
C GLY A 150 14.15 -17.55 2.17
N THR A 151 13.12 -17.11 1.44
CA THR A 151 13.08 -15.79 0.81
C THR A 151 13.11 -14.70 1.88
N VAL A 152 13.74 -13.56 1.58
CA VAL A 152 13.76 -12.40 2.47
C VAL A 152 12.72 -11.38 2.03
N GLU A 153 12.14 -10.66 2.99
CA GLU A 153 11.13 -9.61 2.75
C GLU A 153 11.62 -8.58 1.73
N TYR A 154 12.93 -8.27 1.71
CA TYR A 154 13.55 -7.40 0.72
C TYR A 154 13.17 -7.74 -0.74
N ASP A 155 13.04 -9.02 -1.07
CA ASP A 155 12.75 -9.47 -2.43
C ASP A 155 11.24 -9.48 -2.75
N ILE A 156 10.38 -9.49 -1.73
CA ILE A 156 8.94 -9.76 -1.90
C ILE A 156 8.01 -8.72 -1.28
N HIS A 157 8.54 -7.68 -0.61
CA HIS A 157 7.76 -6.66 0.08
C HIS A 157 6.58 -6.15 -0.76
N ASN A 158 6.86 -5.72 -1.99
CA ASN A 158 5.86 -5.15 -2.89
C ASN A 158 4.79 -6.14 -3.38
N ILE A 159 4.96 -7.45 -3.18
CA ILE A 159 3.96 -8.46 -3.53
C ILE A 159 3.16 -8.96 -2.33
N TYR A 160 3.46 -8.54 -1.10
CA TYR A 160 2.79 -9.02 0.10
C TYR A 160 1.27 -8.82 0.03
N GLY A 161 0.82 -7.59 -0.29
CA GLY A 161 -0.60 -7.29 -0.44
C GLY A 161 -1.27 -8.21 -1.47
N LEU A 162 -0.67 -8.36 -2.66
CA LEU A 162 -1.18 -9.24 -3.71
C LEU A 162 -1.35 -10.70 -3.26
N ILE A 163 -0.36 -11.26 -2.58
CA ILE A 163 -0.42 -12.67 -2.13
C ILE A 163 -1.42 -12.86 -0.98
N GLN A 164 -1.57 -11.85 -0.10
CA GLN A 164 -2.63 -11.83 0.90
C GLN A 164 -4.01 -11.78 0.25
N GLU A 165 -4.24 -10.88 -0.72
CA GLU A 165 -5.54 -10.74 -1.36
C GLU A 165 -5.96 -12.01 -2.09
N ARG A 166 -5.00 -12.69 -2.72
CA ARG A 166 -5.23 -14.00 -3.30
C ARG A 166 -5.68 -15.02 -2.25
N ALA A 167 -4.99 -15.08 -1.11
CA ALA A 167 -5.33 -16.03 -0.04
C ALA A 167 -6.73 -15.77 0.54
N ILE A 168 -7.11 -14.49 0.70
CA ILE A 168 -8.44 -14.07 1.16
C ILE A 168 -9.50 -14.41 0.12
N TYR A 169 -9.21 -14.16 -1.17
CA TYR A 169 -10.12 -14.54 -2.25
C TYR A 169 -10.43 -16.04 -2.26
N GLU A 170 -9.40 -16.88 -2.08
CA GLU A 170 -9.55 -18.34 -1.96
C GLU A 170 -10.36 -18.72 -0.71
N ALA A 171 -10.12 -18.08 0.44
CA ALA A 171 -10.89 -18.30 1.68
C ALA A 171 -12.38 -17.93 1.54
N LEU A 172 -12.68 -16.84 0.83
CA LEU A 172 -14.07 -16.41 0.57
C LEU A 172 -14.82 -17.39 -0.33
N LEU A 173 -14.12 -17.98 -1.30
CA LEU A 173 -14.69 -19.04 -2.14
C LEU A 173 -14.99 -20.32 -1.35
N GLU A 174 -14.24 -20.62 -0.29
CA GLU A 174 -14.57 -21.75 0.58
C GLU A 174 -15.85 -21.54 1.39
N ILE A 175 -16.10 -20.30 1.84
CA ILE A 175 -17.32 -19.94 2.57
C ILE A 175 -18.53 -19.92 1.62
N HIS A 176 -18.37 -19.33 0.43
CA HIS A 176 -19.43 -19.13 -0.54
C HIS A 176 -18.99 -19.50 -1.96
N PRO A 177 -18.93 -20.80 -2.31
CA PRO A 177 -18.42 -21.25 -3.60
C PRO A 177 -19.25 -20.78 -4.81
N ASN A 178 -20.51 -20.41 -4.57
CA ASN A 178 -21.44 -19.97 -5.62
C ASN A 178 -21.63 -18.44 -5.67
N LYS A 179 -20.90 -17.68 -4.85
CA LYS A 179 -20.93 -16.20 -4.89
C LYS A 179 -19.59 -15.67 -5.34
N ARG A 180 -19.60 -14.54 -6.05
CA ARG A 180 -18.39 -13.81 -6.38
C ARG A 180 -17.87 -13.13 -5.10
N PRO A 181 -16.61 -13.36 -4.68
CA PRO A 181 -16.00 -12.61 -3.60
C PRO A 181 -15.93 -11.11 -3.91
N PHE A 182 -16.08 -10.28 -2.89
CA PHE A 182 -15.87 -8.84 -2.97
C PHE A 182 -14.80 -8.43 -1.96
N ILE A 183 -13.72 -7.82 -2.46
CA ILE A 183 -12.57 -7.40 -1.67
C ILE A 183 -12.17 -5.98 -2.09
N ILE A 184 -11.88 -5.12 -1.12
CA ILE A 184 -11.22 -3.84 -1.31
C ILE A 184 -9.91 -3.87 -0.53
N GLY A 185 -8.76 -3.69 -1.20
CA GLY A 185 -7.44 -3.79 -0.57
C GLY A 185 -6.58 -2.54 -0.75
N ARG A 186 -5.65 -2.30 0.18
CA ARG A 186 -4.76 -1.13 0.17
C ARG A 186 -3.52 -1.38 -0.66
N SER A 187 -2.66 -2.27 -0.21
CA SER A 187 -1.44 -2.61 -0.95
C SER A 187 -1.79 -3.37 -2.23
N SER A 188 -1.15 -3.00 -3.33
CA SER A 188 -1.39 -3.64 -4.61
C SER A 188 -0.11 -3.76 -5.44
N PHE A 189 -0.04 -4.85 -6.19
CA PHE A 189 0.96 -5.08 -7.23
C PHE A 189 0.28 -5.42 -8.57
N ALA A 190 1.06 -5.45 -9.65
CA ALA A 190 0.57 -5.87 -10.96
C ALA A 190 -0.13 -7.24 -10.87
N GLY A 191 -1.40 -7.29 -11.28
CA GLY A 191 -2.25 -8.49 -11.18
C GLY A 191 -3.25 -8.49 -10.02
N SER A 192 -3.17 -7.54 -9.08
CA SER A 192 -4.09 -7.49 -7.92
C SER A 192 -5.56 -7.30 -8.30
N GLY A 193 -5.83 -6.59 -9.40
CA GLY A 193 -7.18 -6.38 -9.93
C GLY A 193 -7.91 -7.65 -10.36
N LYS A 194 -7.21 -8.80 -10.41
CA LYS A 194 -7.83 -10.11 -10.58
C LYS A 194 -8.60 -10.58 -9.33
N TYR A 195 -8.19 -10.13 -8.14
CA TYR A 195 -8.71 -10.62 -6.85
C TYR A 195 -9.48 -9.55 -6.08
N MET A 196 -9.10 -8.28 -6.22
CA MET A 196 -9.64 -7.18 -5.41
C MET A 196 -9.89 -5.90 -6.21
N GLY A 197 -10.75 -5.02 -5.68
CA GLY A 197 -10.75 -3.59 -6.00
C GLY A 197 -9.83 -2.82 -5.05
N HIS A 198 -9.58 -1.55 -5.33
CA HIS A 198 -8.67 -0.71 -4.54
C HIS A 198 -9.33 0.63 -4.22
N TRP A 199 -8.96 1.28 -3.12
CA TRP A 199 -9.39 2.65 -2.83
C TRP A 199 -8.20 3.60 -2.78
N GLY A 200 -8.45 4.90 -2.95
CA GLY A 200 -7.42 5.92 -3.10
C GLY A 200 -6.50 6.16 -1.90
N GLY A 201 -6.70 5.45 -0.79
CA GLY A 201 -5.97 5.64 0.45
C GLY A 201 -6.43 6.86 1.24
N ASP A 202 -5.63 7.22 2.23
CA ASP A 202 -5.92 8.25 3.23
C ASP A 202 -5.82 9.68 2.64
N ASN A 203 -6.80 10.06 1.83
CA ASN A 203 -6.88 11.40 1.25
C ASN A 203 -7.32 12.45 2.30
N TYR A 204 -7.21 13.74 1.94
CA TYR A 204 -7.67 14.85 2.76
C TYR A 204 -8.98 15.44 2.24
N ALA A 205 -9.78 16.00 3.15
CA ALA A 205 -11.00 16.76 2.90
C ALA A 205 -10.68 18.13 2.30
N ASP A 206 -10.12 18.13 1.10
CA ASP A 206 -9.80 19.33 0.34
C ASP A 206 -10.05 19.15 -1.16
N TYR A 207 -10.09 20.28 -1.86
CA TYR A 207 -10.34 20.31 -3.30
C TYR A 207 -9.17 19.80 -4.15
N TYR A 208 -7.93 19.81 -3.61
CA TYR A 208 -6.77 19.28 -4.30
C TYR A 208 -6.93 17.76 -4.42
N MET A 209 -7.24 17.07 -3.33
CA MET A 209 -7.48 15.64 -3.29
C MET A 209 -8.69 15.23 -4.12
N MET A 210 -9.74 16.06 -4.16
CA MET A 210 -10.85 15.88 -5.10
C MET A 210 -10.35 15.91 -6.55
N TYR A 211 -9.53 16.88 -6.93
CA TYR A 211 -8.97 16.96 -8.29
C TYR A 211 -8.07 15.75 -8.62
N PHE A 212 -7.17 15.34 -7.72
CA PHE A 212 -6.24 14.23 -7.94
C PHE A 212 -6.89 12.84 -7.93
N SER A 213 -8.11 12.71 -7.40
CA SER A 213 -8.88 11.46 -7.47
C SER A 213 -9.13 10.99 -8.91
N ILE A 214 -9.29 11.94 -9.85
CA ILE A 214 -9.59 11.65 -11.26
C ILE A 214 -8.38 11.00 -11.96
N PRO A 215 -7.17 11.62 -12.00
CA PRO A 215 -6.01 10.98 -12.60
C PRO A 215 -5.60 9.71 -11.85
N GLN A 216 -5.80 9.62 -10.53
CA GLN A 216 -5.56 8.37 -9.78
C GLN A 216 -6.46 7.24 -10.30
N ALA A 217 -7.76 7.48 -10.48
CA ALA A 217 -8.69 6.49 -11.03
C ALA A 217 -8.30 6.01 -12.42
N LEU A 218 -7.88 6.92 -13.30
CA LEU A 218 -7.41 6.58 -14.65
C LEU A 218 -6.15 5.71 -14.60
N SER A 219 -5.18 6.06 -13.75
CA SER A 219 -3.97 5.27 -13.52
C SER A 219 -4.28 3.88 -13.00
N MET A 220 -5.22 3.73 -12.06
CA MET A 220 -5.62 2.40 -11.56
C MET A 220 -6.33 1.56 -12.62
N GLY A 221 -7.16 2.19 -13.47
CA GLY A 221 -7.73 1.55 -14.64
C GLY A 221 -6.65 1.00 -15.60
N LEU A 222 -5.60 1.78 -15.88
CA LEU A 222 -4.46 1.34 -16.71
C LEU A 222 -3.64 0.23 -16.06
N SER A 223 -3.50 0.26 -14.73
CA SER A 223 -2.86 -0.79 -13.93
C SER A 223 -3.69 -2.08 -13.80
N GLY A 224 -4.86 -2.14 -14.42
CA GLY A 224 -5.73 -3.32 -14.43
C GLY A 224 -6.55 -3.49 -13.17
N ILE A 225 -6.81 -2.43 -12.41
CA ILE A 225 -7.69 -2.41 -11.23
C ILE A 225 -8.87 -1.47 -11.51
N PRO A 226 -9.90 -1.94 -12.25
CA PRO A 226 -10.99 -1.07 -12.71
C PRO A 226 -12.04 -0.77 -11.62
N PHE A 227 -12.10 -1.58 -10.55
CA PHE A 227 -12.95 -1.30 -9.40
C PHE A 227 -12.16 -0.41 -8.43
N PHE A 228 -12.24 0.90 -8.65
CA PHE A 228 -11.52 1.91 -7.90
C PHE A 228 -12.40 3.09 -7.50
N GLY A 229 -12.12 3.68 -6.34
CA GLY A 229 -12.71 4.94 -5.87
C GLY A 229 -11.85 5.58 -4.80
N VAL A 230 -12.20 6.79 -4.38
CA VAL A 230 -11.55 7.48 -3.24
C VAL A 230 -12.57 7.70 -2.13
N ASP A 231 -12.09 7.96 -0.92
CA ASP A 231 -12.98 8.34 0.18
C ASP A 231 -13.65 9.68 -0.14
N ALA A 232 -14.97 9.62 -0.33
CA ALA A 232 -15.76 10.77 -0.70
C ALA A 232 -15.74 11.80 0.43
N CYS A 233 -15.60 13.07 0.06
CA CYS A 233 -15.43 14.20 1.00
C CYS A 233 -14.09 14.21 1.76
N GLY A 234 -13.22 13.21 1.57
CA GLY A 234 -11.91 13.13 2.22
C GLY A 234 -11.94 12.39 3.56
N PHE A 235 -10.93 11.54 3.77
CA PHE A 235 -10.75 10.77 5.00
C PHE A 235 -10.19 11.62 6.14
N ASN A 236 -9.11 12.36 5.86
CA ASN A 236 -8.46 13.24 6.83
C ASN A 236 -9.05 14.65 6.80
N GLY A 237 -9.39 15.17 7.96
CA GLY A 237 -9.87 16.54 8.12
C GLY A 237 -11.38 16.65 8.28
N ASN A 238 -11.89 17.88 8.29
CA ASN A 238 -13.32 18.16 8.40
C ASN A 238 -13.83 18.64 7.05
N THR A 239 -14.89 18.00 6.55
CA THR A 239 -15.57 18.35 5.31
C THR A 239 -16.82 19.21 5.52
#